data_AF-A0A1E5QA41-F1
#
_entry.id   AF-A0A1E5QA41-F1
#
_cell.length_a   1.000
_cell.length_b   1.000
_cell.length_c   1.000
_cell.angle_alpha   90.00
_cell.angle_beta   90.00
_cell.angle_gamma   90.00
#
_symmetry.space_group_name_H-M   'P 1'
#
loop_
_entity.id
_entity.type
_entity.pdbx_description
1 polymer ?
#
loop_
_entity_poly.entity_id
_entity_poly.type
_entity_poly.pdbx_seq_one_letter_code
_entity_poly.pdbx_strand_id
1 'polypeptide(L)'
;MSASRERGTVDKNGVYTPPKSAISTLGSVSKNKLEQVVEPDGEADSGGAGAGAAASSTPKTLDAATPPAVAGSVLPAGTPRERYQYAFGLMSQARYDEAEAALKEFIGAHGTDPLVGNARYWLGETYYVRNNYMDAAQTFFQAYKTAPDGSKAPDSLLKLGMAMASLDKPEEACATFGKLRKEYTDLKPSIEKALNRETKRLKCQ
;
A
#
# COMPACT_ATOMS: atom_id res chain seq x y z
N MET A 1 -31.56 -14.17 -15.07
CA MET A 1 -31.60 -12.68 -15.14
C MET A 1 -30.18 -12.17 -14.98
N SER A 2 -29.71 -11.30 -15.88
CA SER A 2 -28.33 -10.83 -15.86
C SER A 2 -28.14 -9.68 -14.86
N ALA A 3 -27.22 -9.83 -13.91
CA ALA A 3 -26.87 -8.75 -12.99
C ALA A 3 -25.93 -7.76 -13.68
N SER A 4 -26.46 -6.60 -14.08
CA SER A 4 -25.66 -5.51 -14.66
C SER A 4 -24.62 -5.01 -13.66
N ARG A 5 -23.34 -5.30 -13.90
CA ARG A 5 -22.24 -4.68 -13.15
C ARG A 5 -22.13 -3.20 -13.54
N GLU A 6 -22.63 -2.33 -12.67
CA GLU A 6 -22.39 -0.89 -12.78
C GLU A 6 -20.87 -0.62 -12.72
N ARG A 7 -20.33 -0.06 -13.80
CA ARG A 7 -18.93 0.41 -13.84
C ARG A 7 -18.89 1.84 -13.31
N GLY A 8 -17.93 2.13 -12.42
CA GLY A 8 -17.73 3.48 -11.89
C GLY A 8 -17.38 4.48 -12.98
N THR A 9 -17.78 5.73 -12.79
CA THR A 9 -17.65 6.81 -13.76
C THR A 9 -16.42 7.66 -13.49
N VAL A 10 -15.64 7.96 -14.53
CA VAL A 10 -14.65 9.05 -14.50
C VAL A 10 -15.29 10.29 -15.10
N ASP A 11 -15.23 11.42 -14.40
CA ASP A 11 -15.76 12.69 -14.93
C ASP A 11 -14.78 13.35 -15.92
N LYS A 12 -15.18 14.50 -16.49
CA LYS A 12 -14.36 15.26 -17.45
C LYS A 12 -13.09 15.88 -16.83
N ASN A 13 -12.95 15.82 -15.50
CA ASN A 13 -11.83 16.34 -14.73
C ASN A 13 -10.93 15.20 -14.18
N GLY A 14 -11.14 13.96 -14.63
CA GLY A 14 -10.38 12.78 -14.18
C GLY A 14 -10.83 12.21 -12.83
N VAL A 15 -11.88 12.76 -12.20
CA VAL A 15 -12.33 12.31 -10.87
C VAL A 15 -13.14 11.02 -11.02
N TYR A 16 -12.56 9.91 -10.53
CA TYR A 16 -13.26 8.63 -10.45
C TYR A 16 -14.28 8.63 -9.32
N THR A 17 -15.54 8.37 -9.67
CA THR A 17 -16.67 8.19 -8.76
C THR A 17 -17.07 6.71 -8.73
N PRO A 18 -16.77 5.97 -7.64
CA PRO A 18 -17.12 4.56 -7.54
C PRO A 18 -18.64 4.36 -7.41
N PRO A 19 -19.20 3.23 -7.91
CA PRO A 19 -20.61 2.94 -7.77
C PRO A 19 -20.95 2.66 -6.30
N LYS A 20 -22.13 3.12 -5.85
CA LYS A 20 -22.57 3.04 -4.44
C LYS A 20 -22.54 1.62 -3.85
N SER A 21 -22.68 0.62 -4.71
CA SER A 21 -22.70 -0.82 -4.40
C SER A 21 -21.34 -1.40 -3.95
N ALA A 22 -20.22 -0.69 -4.14
CA ALA A 22 -18.86 -1.22 -3.96
C ALA A 22 -18.31 -1.21 -2.52
N ILE A 23 -19.09 -0.78 -1.52
CA ILE A 23 -18.59 -0.51 -0.15
C ILE A 23 -18.69 -1.74 0.78
N SER A 24 -19.37 -2.81 0.37
CA SER A 24 -19.63 -3.98 1.22
C SER A 24 -18.47 -4.99 1.28
N THR A 25 -17.91 -5.15 2.49
CA THR A 25 -17.07 -6.29 2.98
C THR A 25 -15.72 -6.58 2.31
N LEU A 26 -14.62 -6.07 2.93
CA LEU A 26 -13.26 -6.65 2.88
C LEU A 26 -12.52 -6.47 4.25
N GLY A 27 -11.69 -7.45 4.66
CA GLY A 27 -10.84 -7.50 5.88
C GLY A 27 -10.02 -8.82 5.91
N SER A 28 -9.00 -9.13 6.73
CA SER A 28 -8.23 -8.48 7.85
C SER A 28 -6.73 -8.95 7.71
N VAL A 29 -5.67 -8.96 8.59
CA VAL A 29 -5.48 -9.12 10.06
C VAL A 29 -4.41 -8.34 10.94
N SER A 30 -3.07 -8.09 10.90
CA SER A 30 -1.79 -8.31 10.11
C SER A 30 -0.75 -9.25 10.87
N LYS A 31 0.62 -9.35 10.91
CA LYS A 31 1.94 -8.72 10.50
C LYS A 31 3.20 -9.60 10.77
N ASN A 32 3.45 -9.99 12.01
CA ASN A 32 4.76 -10.18 12.65
C ASN A 32 5.63 -11.38 12.25
N LYS A 33 5.26 -12.19 11.24
CA LYS A 33 6.19 -13.22 10.71
C LYS A 33 7.11 -12.73 9.58
N LEU A 34 7.02 -11.47 9.21
CA LEU A 34 7.95 -10.89 8.22
C LEU A 34 9.26 -10.45 8.84
N GLU A 35 9.26 -10.24 10.15
CA GLU A 35 10.45 -9.92 10.95
C GLU A 35 11.32 -11.17 11.24
N GLN A 36 11.06 -12.29 10.55
CA GLN A 36 11.84 -13.55 10.62
C GLN A 36 12.26 -14.12 9.25
N VAL A 37 11.99 -13.44 8.14
CA VAL A 37 12.32 -13.92 6.78
C VAL A 37 13.47 -13.11 6.13
N VAL A 38 13.96 -12.09 6.82
CA VAL A 38 15.05 -11.20 6.39
C VAL A 38 15.89 -10.85 7.61
N GLU A 39 17.21 -10.73 7.39
CA GLU A 39 18.35 -10.42 8.31
C GLU A 39 19.28 -11.64 8.55
N PRO A 40 20.60 -11.45 8.61
CA PRO A 40 21.40 -10.49 7.81
C PRO A 40 22.70 -11.11 7.24
N ASP A 41 23.38 -10.41 6.31
CA ASP A 41 24.85 -10.34 6.16
C ASP A 41 25.23 -9.53 4.90
N GLY A 42 26.35 -8.79 4.94
CA GLY A 42 26.93 -8.10 3.77
C GLY A 42 27.42 -6.67 4.01
N GLU A 43 28.70 -6.51 4.35
CA GLU A 43 29.32 -5.24 4.76
C GLU A 43 30.39 -4.73 3.77
N ALA A 44 30.35 -3.42 3.44
CA ALA A 44 31.39 -2.59 2.79
C ALA A 44 30.83 -1.15 2.67
N ASP A 45 31.27 -0.16 3.46
CA ASP A 45 32.50 0.66 3.32
C ASP A 45 32.75 1.22 1.90
N SER A 46 32.60 2.53 1.72
CA SER A 46 33.76 3.45 1.86
C SER A 46 33.35 4.93 1.92
N GLY A 47 34.22 5.77 2.46
CA GLY A 47 33.94 7.19 2.74
C GLY A 47 34.70 8.20 1.88
N GLY A 48 34.32 9.48 1.95
CA GLY A 48 35.05 10.58 1.31
C GLY A 48 34.33 11.92 1.44
N ALA A 49 34.94 12.88 2.13
CA ALA A 49 34.39 14.23 2.32
C ALA A 49 35.09 15.26 1.43
N GLY A 50 34.37 16.30 1.00
CA GLY A 50 34.94 17.43 0.27
C GLY A 50 33.95 18.60 0.17
N ALA A 51 34.38 19.80 0.57
CA ALA A 51 33.58 21.02 0.52
C ALA A 51 34.20 22.05 -0.42
N GLY A 52 33.37 22.83 -1.12
CA GLY A 52 33.76 23.91 -2.02
C GLY A 52 32.59 24.87 -2.23
N ALA A 53 32.86 26.16 -2.44
CA ALA A 53 31.88 27.23 -2.24
C ALA A 53 31.55 28.05 -3.50
N ALA A 54 30.28 28.51 -3.54
CA ALA A 54 29.74 29.74 -4.15
C ALA A 54 30.29 30.29 -5.48
N ALA A 55 29.39 30.50 -6.46
CA ALA A 55 28.90 31.87 -6.76
C ALA A 55 27.72 31.93 -7.75
N SER A 56 26.79 32.84 -7.44
CA SER A 56 25.61 33.37 -8.13
C SER A 56 25.51 33.36 -9.68
N SER A 57 24.32 33.03 -10.18
CA SER A 57 23.56 33.89 -11.12
C SER A 57 22.06 33.50 -11.13
N THR A 58 21.18 34.44 -11.51
CA THR A 58 19.71 34.36 -11.43
C THR A 58 19.06 34.85 -12.76
N PRO A 59 17.72 34.87 -12.90
CA PRO A 59 16.83 33.71 -12.88
C PRO A 59 15.99 33.62 -14.18
N LYS A 60 15.54 32.43 -14.60
CA LYS A 60 14.55 32.35 -15.70
C LYS A 60 13.63 31.13 -15.63
N THR A 61 12.32 31.41 -15.72
CA THR A 61 11.20 30.49 -16.04
C THR A 61 11.15 29.15 -15.32
N LEU A 62 10.20 29.02 -14.40
CA LEU A 62 9.48 27.74 -14.25
C LEU A 62 8.76 27.47 -15.58
N ASP A 63 9.33 26.62 -16.40
CA ASP A 63 8.53 25.81 -17.31
C ASP A 63 8.34 24.44 -16.65
N ALA A 64 7.10 23.95 -16.60
CA ALA A 64 6.75 22.73 -15.90
C ALA A 64 7.08 21.52 -16.79
N ALA A 65 8.38 21.28 -16.96
CA ALA A 65 8.95 20.19 -17.75
C ALA A 65 8.42 18.83 -17.27
N THR A 66 7.27 18.44 -17.82
CA THR A 66 6.66 17.14 -17.62
C THR A 66 7.64 16.12 -18.19
N PRO A 67 8.20 15.19 -17.38
CA PRO A 67 9.13 14.21 -17.90
C PRO A 67 8.42 13.41 -19.00
N PRO A 68 9.04 13.20 -20.17
CA PRO A 68 8.38 12.60 -21.32
C PRO A 68 7.79 11.25 -20.92
N ALA A 69 6.51 11.04 -21.24
CA ALA A 69 5.83 9.79 -20.91
C ALA A 69 6.57 8.63 -21.59
N VAL A 70 7.22 7.79 -20.78
CA VAL A 70 7.95 6.63 -21.28
C VAL A 70 6.98 5.69 -21.99
N ALA A 71 7.25 5.38 -23.26
CA ALA A 71 6.41 4.49 -24.05
C ALA A 71 6.50 3.07 -23.47
N GLY A 72 5.56 2.73 -22.60
CA GLY A 72 5.61 1.54 -21.73
C GLY A 72 5.11 1.78 -20.30
N SER A 73 4.91 3.03 -19.87
CA SER A 73 4.21 3.35 -18.61
C SER A 73 2.76 2.85 -18.65
N VAL A 74 2.30 2.26 -17.56
CA VAL A 74 0.89 1.88 -17.34
C VAL A 74 0.12 2.96 -16.56
N LEU A 75 0.80 4.03 -16.13
CA LEU A 75 0.21 5.17 -15.45
C LEU A 75 -0.09 6.32 -16.43
N PRO A 76 -1.19 7.06 -16.23
CA PRO A 76 -1.43 8.28 -17.01
C PRO A 76 -0.39 9.37 -16.70
N ALA A 77 -0.24 10.32 -17.63
CA ALA A 77 0.39 11.60 -17.31
C ALA A 77 -0.46 12.35 -16.27
N GLY A 78 0.19 13.04 -15.34
CA GLY A 78 -0.47 13.72 -14.22
C GLY A 78 0.40 13.75 -12.96
N THR A 79 -0.14 14.35 -11.90
CA THR A 79 0.48 14.41 -10.56
C THR A 79 0.55 13.01 -9.91
N PRO A 80 1.39 12.83 -8.86
CA PRO A 80 1.41 11.60 -8.08
C PRO A 80 0.01 11.22 -7.54
N ARG A 81 -0.79 12.21 -7.12
CA ARG A 81 -2.14 12.01 -6.62
C ARG A 81 -3.08 11.41 -7.67
N GLU A 82 -3.05 11.93 -8.90
CA GLU A 82 -3.89 11.44 -10.00
C GLU A 82 -3.46 10.03 -10.45
N ARG A 83 -2.15 9.77 -10.49
CA ARG A 83 -1.59 8.44 -10.78
C ARG A 83 -1.98 7.40 -9.74
N TYR A 84 -1.90 7.74 -8.45
CA TYR A 84 -2.39 6.91 -7.36
C TYR A 84 -3.92 6.69 -7.45
N GLN A 85 -4.69 7.72 -7.78
CA GLN A 85 -6.15 7.62 -7.94
C GLN A 85 -6.54 6.70 -9.12
N TYR A 86 -5.80 6.76 -10.24
CA TYR A 86 -5.97 5.83 -11.36
C TYR A 86 -5.72 4.38 -10.94
N ALA A 87 -4.60 4.11 -10.26
CA ALA A 87 -4.24 2.77 -9.79
C ALA A 87 -5.27 2.23 -8.77
N PHE A 88 -5.79 3.08 -7.89
CA PHE A 88 -6.90 2.75 -6.98
C PHE A 88 -8.25 2.57 -7.70
N GLY A 89 -8.46 3.24 -8.83
CA GLY A 89 -9.61 3.04 -9.71
C GLY A 89 -9.65 1.64 -10.32
N LEU A 90 -8.49 1.05 -10.63
CA LEU A 90 -8.36 -0.34 -11.12
C LEU A 90 -8.71 -1.36 -10.01
N MET A 91 -8.28 -1.12 -8.76
CA MET A 91 -8.70 -1.91 -7.59
C MET A 91 -10.22 -1.93 -7.43
N SER A 92 -10.85 -0.77 -7.56
CA SER A 92 -12.31 -0.61 -7.48
C SER A 92 -13.08 -1.30 -8.61
N GLN A 93 -12.39 -1.71 -9.69
CA GLN A 93 -12.94 -2.46 -10.82
C GLN A 93 -12.61 -3.97 -10.75
N ALA A 94 -11.94 -4.42 -9.68
CA ALA A 94 -11.36 -5.77 -9.55
C ALA A 94 -10.34 -6.15 -10.65
N ARG A 95 -9.68 -5.16 -11.26
CA ARG A 95 -8.65 -5.33 -12.29
C ARG A 95 -7.28 -5.50 -11.63
N TYR A 96 -7.11 -6.58 -10.88
CA TYR A 96 -6.01 -6.72 -9.92
C TYR A 96 -4.62 -6.78 -10.55
N ASP A 97 -4.44 -7.44 -11.70
CA ASP A 97 -3.15 -7.44 -12.42
C ASP A 97 -2.73 -6.04 -12.89
N GLU A 98 -3.67 -5.27 -13.44
CA GLU A 98 -3.41 -3.91 -13.93
C GLU A 98 -3.20 -2.94 -12.77
N ALA A 99 -3.95 -3.10 -11.67
CA ALA A 99 -3.73 -2.38 -10.43
C ALA A 99 -2.34 -2.70 -9.83
N GLU A 100 -1.91 -3.96 -9.86
CA GLU A 100 -0.61 -4.39 -9.36
C GLU A 100 0.53 -3.71 -10.13
N ALA A 101 0.46 -3.68 -11.47
CA ALA A 101 1.41 -2.99 -12.33
C ALA A 101 1.42 -1.47 -12.06
N ALA A 102 0.24 -0.82 -12.03
CA ALA A 102 0.11 0.61 -11.80
C ALA A 102 0.61 1.04 -10.40
N LEU A 103 0.35 0.24 -9.37
CA LEU A 103 0.82 0.49 -8.01
C LEU A 103 2.34 0.26 -7.90
N LYS A 104 2.90 -0.77 -8.55
CA LYS A 104 4.35 -0.99 -8.63
C LYS A 104 5.06 0.19 -9.30
N GLU A 105 4.56 0.65 -10.44
CA GLU A 105 5.12 1.83 -11.13
C GLU A 105 5.02 3.08 -10.26
N PHE A 106 3.87 3.31 -9.59
CA PHE A 106 3.70 4.46 -8.70
C PHE A 106 4.72 4.45 -7.55
N ILE A 107 4.89 3.31 -6.89
CA ILE A 107 5.84 3.13 -5.78
C ILE A 107 7.30 3.34 -6.25
N GLY A 108 7.65 2.93 -7.47
CA GLY A 108 8.98 3.14 -8.05
C GLY A 108 9.23 4.59 -8.45
N ALA A 109 8.28 5.23 -9.15
CA ALA A 109 8.42 6.59 -9.66
C ALA A 109 8.29 7.68 -8.59
N HIS A 110 7.59 7.40 -7.48
CA HIS A 110 7.24 8.38 -6.46
C HIS A 110 7.60 7.91 -5.04
N GLY A 111 8.71 7.17 -4.87
CA GLY A 111 9.06 6.45 -3.63
C GLY A 111 9.14 7.26 -2.32
N THR A 112 9.17 8.59 -2.38
CA THR A 112 9.14 9.52 -1.23
C THR A 112 7.79 10.23 -1.02
N ASP A 113 6.79 10.00 -1.86
CA ASP A 113 5.48 10.65 -1.78
C ASP A 113 4.65 10.12 -0.58
N PRO A 114 3.90 10.98 0.15
CA PRO A 114 3.07 10.55 1.28
C PRO A 114 2.04 9.44 0.96
N LEU A 115 1.67 9.27 -0.30
CA LEU A 115 0.76 8.20 -0.76
C LEU A 115 1.45 6.84 -0.91
N VAL A 116 2.78 6.71 -0.83
CA VAL A 116 3.47 5.42 -1.02
C VAL A 116 3.04 4.38 0.02
N GLY A 117 2.85 4.77 1.28
CA GLY A 117 2.30 3.86 2.31
C GLY A 117 0.90 3.35 1.94
N ASN A 118 0.05 4.21 1.37
CA ASN A 118 -1.27 3.84 0.89
C ASN A 118 -1.21 2.97 -0.38
N ALA A 119 -0.28 3.26 -1.31
CA ALA A 119 -0.09 2.50 -2.53
C ALA A 119 0.42 1.08 -2.23
N ARG A 120 1.37 0.94 -1.31
CA ARG A 120 1.83 -0.35 -0.79
C ARG A 120 0.70 -1.12 -0.08
N TYR A 121 -0.18 -0.44 0.66
CA TYR A 121 -1.39 -1.08 1.20
C TYR A 121 -2.26 -1.67 0.08
N TRP A 122 -2.58 -0.91 -0.98
CA TRP A 122 -3.41 -1.44 -2.08
C TRP A 122 -2.70 -2.52 -2.91
N LEU A 123 -1.38 -2.49 -3.01
CA LEU A 123 -0.59 -3.54 -3.65
C LEU A 123 -0.57 -4.83 -2.80
N GLY A 124 -0.56 -4.70 -1.47
CA GLY A 124 -0.83 -5.83 -0.58
C GLY A 124 -2.22 -6.43 -0.82
N GLU A 125 -3.22 -5.58 -1.08
CA GLU A 125 -4.60 -6.02 -1.37
C GLU A 125 -4.73 -6.74 -2.73
N THR A 126 -4.01 -6.35 -3.80
CA THR A 126 -4.04 -7.10 -5.08
C THR A 126 -3.60 -8.53 -4.87
N TYR A 127 -2.46 -8.73 -4.18
CA TYR A 127 -1.95 -10.04 -3.86
C TYR A 127 -2.88 -10.81 -2.92
N TYR A 128 -3.45 -10.14 -1.91
CA TYR A 128 -4.30 -10.80 -0.91
C TYR A 128 -5.55 -11.42 -1.53
N VAL A 129 -6.28 -10.68 -2.38
CA VAL A 129 -7.51 -11.19 -3.01
C VAL A 129 -7.24 -12.23 -4.12
N ARG A 130 -6.00 -12.34 -4.58
CA ARG A 130 -5.50 -13.38 -5.49
C ARG A 130 -5.00 -14.64 -4.76
N ASN A 131 -5.01 -14.63 -3.42
CA ASN A 131 -4.42 -15.65 -2.54
C ASN A 131 -2.87 -15.75 -2.60
N ASN A 132 -2.19 -14.74 -3.16
CA ASN A 132 -0.73 -14.60 -3.15
C ASN A 132 -0.24 -14.14 -1.77
N TYR A 133 -0.49 -14.95 -0.74
CA TYR A 133 -0.37 -14.49 0.64
C TYR A 133 1.07 -14.14 1.07
N MET A 134 2.11 -14.69 0.43
CA MET A 134 3.51 -14.30 0.69
C MET A 134 3.82 -12.88 0.19
N ASP A 135 3.38 -12.54 -1.02
CA ASP A 135 3.61 -11.21 -1.61
C ASP A 135 2.74 -10.16 -0.92
N ALA A 136 1.48 -10.52 -0.65
CA ALA A 136 0.57 -9.73 0.18
C ALA A 136 1.23 -9.45 1.52
N ALA A 137 1.76 -10.50 2.17
CA ALA A 137 2.49 -10.39 3.41
C ALA A 137 3.57 -9.29 3.32
N GLN A 138 4.63 -9.54 2.54
CA GLN A 138 5.79 -8.64 2.44
C GLN A 138 5.39 -7.18 2.17
N THR A 139 4.43 -6.97 1.27
CA THR A 139 4.03 -5.63 0.81
C THR A 139 3.35 -4.80 1.90
N PHE A 140 2.46 -5.38 2.72
CA PHE A 140 1.81 -4.68 3.84
C PHE A 140 2.73 -4.37 5.04
N PHE A 141 3.91 -5.02 5.11
CA PHE A 141 4.96 -4.66 6.08
C PHE A 141 5.77 -3.48 5.57
N GLN A 142 6.13 -3.48 4.29
CA GLN A 142 6.70 -2.31 3.62
C GLN A 142 5.75 -1.09 3.72
N ALA A 143 4.44 -1.28 3.52
CA ALA A 143 3.41 -0.23 3.68
C ALA A 143 3.46 0.45 5.06
N TYR A 144 3.71 -0.34 6.11
CA TYR A 144 3.85 0.15 7.48
C TYR A 144 5.22 0.75 7.76
N LYS A 145 6.32 0.10 7.36
CA LYS A 145 7.68 0.63 7.57
C LYS A 145 7.93 1.95 6.80
N THR A 146 7.26 2.16 5.66
CA THR A 146 7.31 3.43 4.91
C THR A 146 6.49 4.54 5.56
N ALA A 147 5.41 4.22 6.28
CA ALA A 147 4.51 5.23 6.86
C ALA A 147 3.82 4.70 8.13
N PRO A 148 4.52 4.59 9.28
CA PRO A 148 3.95 4.06 10.51
C PRO A 148 2.85 4.96 11.09
N ASP A 149 2.95 6.28 10.92
CA ASP A 149 1.91 7.24 11.33
C ASP A 149 0.84 7.47 10.24
N GLY A 150 0.92 6.73 9.12
CA GLY A 150 0.05 6.89 7.96
C GLY A 150 -1.39 6.45 8.21
N SER A 151 -2.35 7.05 7.50
CA SER A 151 -3.79 6.73 7.64
C SER A 151 -4.14 5.26 7.34
N LYS A 152 -3.29 4.58 6.55
CA LYS A 152 -3.32 3.14 6.25
C LYS A 152 -2.33 2.31 7.06
N ALA A 153 -1.59 2.86 8.03
CA ALA A 153 -0.73 2.06 8.90
C ALA A 153 -1.51 1.07 9.78
N PRO A 154 -2.62 1.46 10.46
CA PRO A 154 -3.45 0.52 11.22
C PRO A 154 -4.13 -0.50 10.30
N ASP A 155 -4.61 -0.08 9.13
CA ASP A 155 -5.19 -0.95 8.11
C ASP A 155 -4.15 -1.95 7.56
N SER A 156 -2.89 -1.54 7.38
CA SER A 156 -1.77 -2.41 6.98
C SER A 156 -1.32 -3.32 8.12
N LEU A 157 -1.43 -2.86 9.37
CA LEU A 157 -1.38 -3.65 10.60
C LEU A 157 -2.67 -4.43 10.87
N LEU A 158 -3.67 -4.31 9.98
CA LEU A 158 -4.84 -5.17 9.89
C LEU A 158 -5.05 -5.84 8.52
N LYS A 159 -3.96 -6.23 7.82
CA LYS A 159 -4.05 -7.08 6.60
C LYS A 159 -3.16 -8.33 6.56
N LEU A 160 -1.86 -8.16 6.47
CA LEU A 160 -0.89 -9.20 6.04
C LEU A 160 -0.80 -10.52 6.84
N GLY A 161 -1.40 -10.59 8.02
CA GLY A 161 -1.41 -11.77 8.88
C GLY A 161 -2.71 -12.54 8.85
N MET A 162 -3.67 -12.11 8.01
CA MET A 162 -4.60 -13.07 7.43
C MET A 162 -3.90 -13.69 6.23
N ALA A 163 -2.97 -12.97 5.58
CA ALA A 163 -1.97 -13.64 4.77
C ALA A 163 -1.15 -14.63 5.64
N MET A 164 -0.63 -14.27 6.83
CA MET A 164 -0.01 -15.26 7.74
C MET A 164 -0.95 -16.38 8.20
N ALA A 165 -2.18 -16.07 8.65
CA ALA A 165 -3.13 -17.08 9.09
C ALA A 165 -3.69 -17.95 7.95
N SER A 166 -3.60 -17.49 6.69
CA SER A 166 -3.89 -18.27 5.47
C SER A 166 -2.62 -18.81 4.79
N LEU A 167 -1.46 -18.63 5.42
CA LEU A 167 -0.21 -19.34 5.18
C LEU A 167 0.05 -20.39 6.28
N ASP A 168 -0.97 -20.66 7.13
CA ASP A 168 -0.94 -21.51 8.32
C ASP A 168 0.09 -21.10 9.38
N LYS A 169 0.19 -19.78 9.63
CA LYS A 169 1.17 -19.16 10.55
C LYS A 169 0.45 -18.32 11.63
N PRO A 170 -0.22 -18.95 12.62
CA PRO A 170 -1.16 -18.29 13.52
C PRO A 170 -0.49 -17.53 14.68
N GLU A 171 0.62 -18.03 15.23
CA GLU A 171 1.29 -17.43 16.39
C GLU A 171 1.75 -16.00 16.08
N GLU A 172 2.22 -15.77 14.85
CA GLU A 172 2.81 -14.50 14.45
C GLU A 172 1.74 -13.54 13.87
N ALA A 173 0.61 -14.08 13.43
CA ALA A 173 -0.62 -13.28 13.34
C ALA A 173 -1.04 -12.80 14.74
N CYS A 174 -1.00 -13.66 15.76
CA CYS A 174 -1.28 -13.29 17.15
C CYS A 174 -0.34 -12.24 17.74
N ALA A 175 0.99 -12.40 17.58
CA ALA A 175 1.99 -11.42 17.99
C ALA A 175 1.70 -10.01 17.40
N THR A 176 1.15 -9.97 16.19
CA THR A 176 0.73 -8.72 15.55
C THR A 176 -0.46 -8.08 16.20
N PHE A 177 -1.50 -8.85 16.49
CA PHE A 177 -2.69 -8.28 17.09
C PHE A 177 -2.35 -7.60 18.43
N GLY A 178 -1.30 -8.10 19.11
CA GLY A 178 -0.56 -7.36 20.13
C GLY A 178 0.01 -6.03 19.62
N LYS A 179 0.93 -6.06 18.65
CA LYS A 179 1.56 -4.87 18.03
C LYS A 179 0.56 -3.79 17.57
N LEU A 180 -0.48 -4.14 16.79
CA LEU A 180 -1.56 -3.24 16.36
C LEU A 180 -2.27 -2.60 17.56
N ARG A 181 -2.70 -3.41 18.53
CA ARG A 181 -3.42 -2.93 19.72
C ARG A 181 -2.53 -2.11 20.67
N LYS A 182 -1.22 -2.33 20.64
CA LYS A 182 -0.22 -1.60 21.45
C LYS A 182 0.16 -0.25 20.85
N GLU A 183 0.34 -0.19 19.53
CA GLU A 183 0.82 1.02 18.83
C GLU A 183 -0.31 1.98 18.47
N TYR A 184 -1.53 1.48 18.26
CA TYR A 184 -2.68 2.28 17.85
C TYR A 184 -3.82 2.08 18.86
N THR A 185 -3.90 3.00 19.82
CA THR A 185 -4.90 2.99 20.90
C THR A 185 -6.25 3.55 20.46
N ASP A 186 -6.27 4.46 19.48
CA ASP A 186 -7.48 4.89 18.77
C ASP A 186 -7.62 4.11 17.45
N LEU A 187 -8.42 3.05 17.48
CA LEU A 187 -8.74 2.23 16.30
C LEU A 187 -10.10 2.60 15.73
N LYS A 188 -10.15 2.77 14.41
CA LYS A 188 -11.42 2.82 13.65
C LYS A 188 -12.27 1.59 14.06
N PRO A 189 -13.56 1.73 14.44
CA PRO A 189 -14.34 0.60 14.97
C PRO A 189 -14.45 -0.63 14.04
N SER A 190 -14.32 -0.43 12.73
CA SER A 190 -14.22 -1.51 11.73
C SER A 190 -12.93 -2.33 11.86
N ILE A 191 -11.81 -1.68 12.15
CA ILE A 191 -10.50 -2.30 12.39
C ILE A 191 -10.53 -3.03 13.72
N GLU A 192 -11.04 -2.42 14.79
CA GLU A 192 -11.13 -3.04 16.12
C GLU A 192 -12.04 -4.27 16.15
N LYS A 193 -13.25 -4.17 15.56
CA LYS A 193 -14.18 -5.31 15.42
C LYS A 193 -13.56 -6.48 14.64
N ALA A 194 -12.73 -6.17 13.66
CA ALA A 194 -12.06 -7.17 12.84
C ALA A 194 -10.85 -7.81 13.55
N LEU A 195 -10.03 -7.01 14.23
CA LEU A 195 -8.98 -7.42 15.15
C LEU A 195 -9.52 -8.41 16.18
N ASN A 196 -10.60 -8.03 16.88
CA ASN A 196 -11.19 -8.84 17.95
C ASN A 196 -11.88 -10.13 17.44
N ARG A 197 -12.44 -10.12 16.21
CA ARG A 197 -12.96 -11.33 15.55
C ARG A 197 -11.85 -12.35 15.30
N GLU A 198 -10.71 -11.89 14.82
CA GLU A 198 -9.66 -12.75 14.30
C GLU A 198 -8.69 -13.21 15.40
N THR A 199 -8.42 -12.41 16.43
CA THR A 199 -7.78 -12.90 17.66
C THR A 199 -8.58 -14.04 18.29
N LYS A 200 -9.92 -13.89 18.33
CA LYS A 200 -10.82 -14.94 18.81
C LYS A 200 -10.82 -16.18 17.92
N ARG A 201 -10.76 -16.03 16.58
CA ARG A 201 -10.65 -17.15 15.64
C ARG A 201 -9.37 -17.96 15.85
N LEU A 202 -8.24 -17.27 16.02
CA LEU A 202 -6.93 -17.91 16.21
C LEU A 202 -6.64 -18.33 17.66
N LYS A 203 -7.51 -17.99 18.61
CA LYS A 203 -7.32 -18.21 20.06
C LYS A 203 -6.02 -17.58 20.58
N CYS A 204 -5.70 -16.37 20.12
CA CYS A 204 -4.57 -15.61 20.65
C CYS A 204 -4.74 -15.40 22.16
N GLN A 205 -3.67 -15.66 22.90
CA GLN A 205 -3.58 -15.48 24.35
C GLN A 205 -3.15 -14.05 24.70
#